data_AF-A0A402ASV0-F1
#
_entry.id   AF-A0A402ASV0-F1
#
_cell.length_a   1.000
_cell.length_b   1.000
_cell.length_c   1.000
_cell.angle_alpha   90.00
_cell.angle_beta   90.00
_cell.angle_gamma   90.00
#
_symmetry.space_group_name_H-M   'P 1'
#
loop_
_entity.id
_entity.type
_entity.pdbx_description
1 polymer ?
#
loop_
_entity_poly.entity_id
_entity_poly.type
_entity_poly.pdbx_seq_one_letter_code
_entity_poly.pdbx_strand_id
1 'polypeptide(L)' 'MSKEILNELIGLAMIDTTFCNRLLASPHKAALEQGFLLTPEEQEIFCQIKADNIYDFNKQVLEKLSPTSD' A
#
# COMPACT_ATOMS: atom_id res chain seq x y z
N MET A 1 -3.52 -5.03 8.42
CA MET A 1 -2.12 -4.57 8.41
C MET A 1 -1.94 -3.63 9.57
N SER A 2 -0.80 -3.63 10.26
CA SER A 2 -0.51 -2.61 11.27
C SER A 2 -0.30 -1.25 10.59
N LYS A 3 -0.86 -0.17 11.16
CA LYS A 3 -0.67 1.20 10.66
C LYS A 3 0.82 1.57 10.50
N GLU A 4 1.68 0.95 11.29
CA GLU A 4 3.15 1.10 11.21
C GLU A 4 3.73 0.58 9.89
N ILE A 5 3.30 -0.60 9.40
CA ILE A 5 3.76 -1.18 8.14
C ILE A 5 3.35 -0.28 6.96
N LEU A 6 2.11 0.22 6.99
CA LEU A 6 1.64 1.15 5.97
C LEU A 6 2.47 2.43 5.99
N ASN A 7 2.68 3.03 7.16
CA ASN A 7 3.47 4.26 7.28
C ASN A 7 4.92 4.07 6.82
N GLU A 8 5.53 2.91 7.10
CA GLU A 8 6.88 2.58 6.64
C GLU A 8 6.94 2.48 5.12
N LEU A 9 5.99 1.75 4.52
CA LEU A 9 5.88 1.61 3.07
C LEU A 9 5.64 2.97 2.38
N ILE A 10 4.78 3.82 2.94
CA ILE A 10 4.54 5.18 2.44
C ILE A 10 5.80 6.04 2.58
N GLY A 11 6.46 5.99 3.74
CA GLY A 11 7.69 6.73 4.00
C GLY A 11 8.80 6.37 3.02
N LEU A 12 8.95 5.08 2.70
CA LEU A 12 9.90 4.61 1.69
C LEU A 12 9.56 5.17 0.30
N ALA A 13 8.28 5.17 -0.09
CA ALA A 13 7.84 5.71 -1.36
C ALA A 13 8.01 7.23 -1.48
N MET A 14 8.03 7.96 -0.36
CA MET A 14 8.29 9.41 -0.39
C MET A 14 9.75 9.76 -0.70
N ILE A 15 10.70 8.88 -0.35
CA ILE A 15 12.14 9.13 -0.54
C ILE A 15 12.75 8.36 -1.72
N ASP A 16 12.14 7.26 -2.13
CA ASP A 16 12.54 6.48 -3.31
C ASP A 16 11.47 6.57 -4.40
N THR A 17 11.71 7.45 -5.37
CA THR A 17 10.83 7.65 -6.53
C THR A 17 10.68 6.39 -7.39
N THR A 18 11.70 5.53 -7.45
CA THR A 18 11.64 4.27 -8.21
C THR A 18 10.72 3.29 -7.51
N PHE A 19 10.80 3.20 -6.19
CA PHE A 19 9.87 2.41 -5.39
C PHE A 19 8.44 2.97 -5.50
N CYS A 20 8.26 4.28 -5.40
CA CYS A 20 6.97 4.94 -5.59
C CYS A 20 6.30 4.53 -6.91
N ASN A 21 7.01 4.64 -8.03
CA ASN A 21 6.47 4.26 -9.34
C ASN A 21 6.10 2.77 -9.41
N ARG A 22 6.91 1.90 -8.82
CA ARG A 22 6.60 0.45 -8.74
C ARG A 22 5.40 0.18 -7.85
N LEU A 23 5.29 0.88 -6.72
CA LEU A 23 4.19 0.75 -5.78
C LEU A 23 2.87 1.17 -6.44
N LEU A 24 2.84 2.29 -7.16
CA LEU A 24 1.64 2.74 -7.87
C LEU A 24 1.28 1.83 -9.05
N ALA A 25 2.26 1.24 -9.73
CA ALA A 25 2.03 0.33 -10.84
C ALA A 25 1.59 -1.08 -10.41
N SER A 26 2.09 -1.58 -9.28
CA SER A 26 1.80 -2.91 -8.77
C SER A 26 2.01 -2.97 -7.25
N PRO A 27 1.03 -2.50 -6.45
CA PRO A 27 1.22 -2.32 -5.02
C PRO A 27 1.59 -3.60 -4.27
N HIS A 28 0.87 -4.67 -4.60
CA HIS A 28 1.11 -6.00 -4.03
C HIS A 28 2.55 -6.49 -4.28
N LYS A 29 3.03 -6.38 -5.51
CA LYS A 29 4.38 -6.85 -5.87
C LYS A 29 5.45 -5.98 -5.21
N ALA A 30 5.28 -4.66 -5.25
CA ALA A 30 6.23 -3.73 -4.65
C ALA A 30 6.36 -3.94 -3.14
N ALA A 31 5.25 -4.19 -2.43
CA ALA A 31 5.27 -4.49 -1.00
C ALA A 31 6.06 -5.79 -0.71
N LEU A 32 5.79 -6.87 -1.48
CA LEU A 32 6.49 -8.14 -1.31
C LEU A 32 7.99 -8.03 -1.63
N GLU A 33 8.38 -7.28 -2.67
CA GLU A 33 9.80 -7.06 -3.04
C GLU A 33 10.58 -6.34 -1.93
N GLN A 34 9.93 -5.50 -1.13
CA GLN A 34 10.53 -4.84 0.03
C GLN A 34 10.51 -5.71 1.30
N GLY A 35 9.97 -6.93 1.23
CA GLY A 35 9.89 -7.85 2.36
C GLY A 35 8.68 -7.61 3.27
N PHE A 36 7.71 -6.78 2.87
CA PHE A 36 6.49 -6.64 3.64
C PHE A 36 5.62 -7.89 3.49
N LEU A 37 5.30 -8.52 4.61
CA LEU A 37 4.42 -9.68 4.67
C LEU A 37 2.97 -9.20 4.69
N LEU A 38 2.29 -9.34 3.56
CA LEU A 38 0.86 -9.08 3.44
C LEU A 38 0.07 -10.36 3.71
N THR A 39 -0.99 -10.26 4.53
CA THR A 39 -1.99 -11.33 4.66
C THR A 39 -2.76 -11.52 3.35
N PRO A 40 -3.42 -12.68 3.12
CA PRO A 40 -4.19 -12.89 1.89
C PRO A 40 -5.24 -11.79 1.62
N GLU A 41 -5.93 -11.33 2.66
CA GLU A 41 -6.91 -10.23 2.57
C GLU A 41 -6.25 -8.90 2.15
N GLU A 42 -5.07 -8.59 2.71
CA GLU A 42 -4.31 -7.39 2.34
C GLU A 42 -3.80 -7.48 0.90
N GLN A 43 -3.38 -8.65 0.45
CA GLN A 43 -2.94 -8.86 -0.93
C GLN A 43 -4.09 -8.58 -1.91
N GLU A 44 -5.30 -9.05 -1.60
CA GLU A 44 -6.49 -8.75 -2.40
C GLU A 44 -6.79 -7.24 -2.43
N ILE A 45 -6.74 -6.57 -1.28
CA ILE A 45 -6.90 -5.11 -1.18
C ILE A 45 -5.86 -4.38 -2.04
N PHE A 46 -4.58 -4.74 -1.91
CA PHE A 46 -3.47 -4.14 -2.66
C PHE A 46 -3.56 -4.40 -4.16
N CYS A 47 -4.13 -5.54 -4.59
CA CYS A 47 -4.36 -5.83 -6.00
C CYS A 47 -5.51 -5.00 -6.60
N GLN A 48 -6.44 -4.53 -5.77
CA GLN A 48 -7.59 -3.72 -6.20
C GLN A 48 -7.31 -2.22 -6.23
N ILE A 49 -6.25 -1.76 -5.56
CA ILE A 49 -5.93 -0.34 -5.48
C ILE A 49 -5.41 0.16 -6.82
N LYS A 50 -6.01 1.25 -7.30
CA LYS A 50 -5.57 1.99 -8.48
C LYS A 50 -5.42 3.44 -8.04
N ALA A 51 -4.18 3.83 -7.77
CA ALA A 51 -3.87 5.15 -7.27
C ALA A 51 -2.90 5.86 -8.21
N ASP A 52 -3.15 7.15 -8.43
CA ASP A 52 -2.30 7.98 -9.29
C ASP A 52 -1.12 8.60 -8.53
N ASN A 53 -1.18 8.59 -7.19
CA ASN A 53 -0.14 9.11 -6.32
C ASN A 53 -0.20 8.46 -4.93
N ILE A 54 0.85 8.67 -4.13
CA ILE A 54 1.02 8.06 -2.81
C ILE A 54 -0.07 8.49 -1.81
N TYR A 55 -0.57 9.72 -1.91
CA TYR A 55 -1.64 10.19 -1.04
C TYR A 55 -2.94 9.43 -1.30
N ASP A 56 -3.31 9.27 -2.57
CA ASP A 56 -4.48 8.50 -3.00
C ASP A 56 -4.34 7.01 -2.65
N PHE A 57 -3.14 6.45 -2.86
CA PHE A 57 -2.82 5.08 -2.44
C PHE A 57 -3.08 4.88 -0.94
N ASN A 58 -2.50 5.74 -0.09
CA ASN A 58 -2.67 5.65 1.36
C ASN A 58 -4.15 5.76 1.77
N LYS A 59 -4.89 6.67 1.14
CA LYS A 59 -6.32 6.84 1.39
C LYS A 59 -7.11 5.57 1.07
N GLN A 60 -6.92 5.00 -0.12
CA GLN A 60 -7.64 3.79 -0.55
C GLN A 60 -7.28 2.57 0.31
N VAL A 61 -6.01 2.43 0.71
CA VAL A 61 -5.57 1.38 1.62
C VAL A 61 -6.30 1.50 2.96
N LEU A 62 -6.36 2.71 3.54
CA LEU A 62 -7.03 2.95 4.81
C LEU A 62 -8.54 2.69 4.73
N GLU A 63 -9.20 3.14 3.65
CA GLU A 63 -10.63 2.91 3.43
C GLU A 63 -10.98 1.42 3.28
N LYS A 64 -10.10 0.63 2.65
CA LYS A 64 -10.32 -0.81 2.43
C LYS A 64 -9.94 -1.67 3.64
N LEU A 65 -8.90 -1.29 4.39
CA LEU A 65 -8.44 -2.02 5.58
C LEU A 65 -9.18 -1.66 6.86
N SER A 66 -9.72 -0.45 6.93
CA SER A 66 -10.63 -0.03 7.99
C SER A 66 -12.01 0.08 7.37
N PRO A 67 -12.75 -1.04 7.16
CA PRO A 67 -14.16 -0.93 6.87
C PRO A 67 -14.74 -0.20 8.08
N THR A 68 -15.10 1.06 7.90
CA THR A 68 -15.70 1.84 8.97
C THR A 68 -16.87 1.02 9.48
N SER A 69 -16.75 0.53 10.72
CA SER A 69 -17.89 0.08 11.49
C SER A 69 -18.83 1.29 11.57
N ASP A 70 -19.97 1.18 10.89
CA ASP A 70 -21.20 1.85 11.28
C ASP A 70 -22.05 0.82 12.04
#